data_AF-A0A5D3FDH4-F1
#
_entry.id   AF-A0A5D3FDH4-F1
#
_cell.length_a   1.000
_cell.length_b   1.000
_cell.length_c   1.000
_cell.angle_alpha   90.00
_cell.angle_beta   90.00
_cell.angle_gamma   90.00
#
_symmetry.space_group_name_H-M   'P 1'
#
loop_
_entity.id
_entity.type
_entity.pdbx_description
1 polymer ?
#
loop_
_entity_poly.entity_id
_entity_poly.type
_entity_poly.pdbx_seq_one_letter_code
_entity_poly.pdbx_strand_id
1 'polypeptide(L)' 'MRVRDEAVALLLLRYLFPGWTIARELDGGWSAAGYISSGDLDGLLERLTAADPRAARRAVRLLSACEVRPDDDNDP' A
#
# COMPACT_ATOMS: atom_id res chain seq x y z
N MET A 1 9.59 1.54 13.84
CA MET A 1 8.63 2.46 13.20
C MET A 1 7.63 2.93 14.26
N ARG A 2 7.11 4.17 14.24
CA ARG A 2 6.08 4.55 15.23
C ARG A 2 4.75 3.90 14.85
N VAL A 3 3.96 3.44 15.83
CA VAL A 3 2.69 2.71 15.64
C VAL A 3 1.73 3.41 14.65
N ARG A 4 1.74 4.75 14.62
CA ARG A 4 0.93 5.55 13.69
C ARG A 4 1.29 5.31 12.23
N ASP A 5 2.57 5.21 11.92
CA ASP A 5 3.05 5.06 10.54
C ASP A 5 2.69 3.66 10.00
N GLU A 6 2.65 2.66 10.88
CA GLU A 6 2.24 1.29 10.56
C GLU A 6 0.73 1.18 10.31
N ALA A 7 -0.10 1.90 11.08
CA ALA A 7 -1.54 1.94 10.84
C ALA A 7 -1.87 2.58 9.47
N VAL A 8 -1.15 3.64 9.10
CA VAL A 8 -1.27 4.27 7.78
C VAL A 8 -0.82 3.30 6.69
N ALA A 9 0.30 2.60 6.88
CA ALA A 9 0.77 1.58 5.94
C ALA A 9 -0.27 0.47 5.72
N LEU A 10 -0.90 -0.02 6.79
CA LEU A 10 -1.95 -1.04 6.69
C LEU A 10 -3.16 -0.55 5.87
N LEU A 11 -3.58 0.71 6.06
CA LEU A 11 -4.68 1.30 5.29
C LEU A 11 -4.33 1.41 3.81
N LEU A 12 -3.13 1.88 3.49
CA LEU A 12 -2.63 1.96 2.12
C LEU A 12 -2.56 0.59 1.47
N LEU A 13 -2.03 -0.42 2.18
CA LEU A 13 -1.97 -1.79 1.71
C LEU A 13 -3.36 -2.37 1.39
N ARG A 14 -4.35 -2.17 2.28
CA ARG A 14 -5.71 -2.64 2.02
C ARG A 14 -6.35 -1.96 0.82
N TYR A 15 -6.05 -0.70 0.59
CA TYR A 15 -6.52 0.02 -0.60
C TYR A 15 -5.83 -0.48 -1.88
N LEU A 16 -4.52 -0.71 -1.82
CA LEU A 16 -3.72 -1.19 -2.94
C LEU A 16 -3.91 -2.66 -3.25
N PHE A 17 -4.42 -3.45 -2.30
CA PHE A 17 -4.65 -4.89 -2.42
C PHE A 17 -6.05 -5.25 -1.86
N PRO A 18 -7.14 -4.77 -2.46
CA PRO A 18 -8.50 -4.86 -1.90
C PRO A 18 -9.06 -6.28 -1.79
N GLY A 19 -8.44 -7.27 -2.44
CA GLY A 19 -8.81 -8.69 -2.31
C GLY A 19 -7.96 -9.47 -1.30
N TRP A 20 -7.00 -8.81 -0.64
CA TRP A 20 -6.04 -9.48 0.22
C TRP A 20 -6.33 -9.18 1.69
N THR A 21 -6.42 -10.23 2.50
CA THR A 21 -6.47 -10.10 3.96
C THR A 21 -5.06 -9.79 4.46
N ILE A 22 -4.78 -8.52 4.77
CA ILE A 22 -3.49 -8.07 5.28
C ILE A 22 -3.60 -7.73 6.76
N ALA A 23 -2.69 -8.28 7.55
CA ALA A 23 -2.64 -8.11 9.00
C ALA A 23 -1.20 -8.01 9.51
N ARG A 24 -1.08 -7.45 10.71
CA ARG A 24 0.14 -7.52 11.50
C ARG A 24 0.03 -8.71 12.45
N GLU A 25 1.11 -9.44 12.59
CA GLU A 25 1.21 -10.60 13.48
C GLU A 25 1.65 -10.21 14.88
N LEU A 26 1.39 -11.09 15.85
CA LEU A 26 1.69 -10.87 17.27
C LEU A 26 3.20 -10.76 17.55
N ASP A 27 4.02 -11.37 16.70
CA ASP A 27 5.48 -11.32 16.76
C ASP A 27 6.07 -10.04 16.13
N GLY A 28 5.20 -9.14 15.62
CA GLY A 28 5.59 -7.91 14.96
C GLY A 28 5.76 -8.03 13.45
N GLY A 29 5.65 -9.23 12.89
CA GLY A 29 5.67 -9.50 11.46
C GLY A 29 4.41 -9.05 10.73
N TRP A 30 4.40 -9.28 9.43
CA TRP A 30 3.32 -8.91 8.51
C TRP A 30 2.89 -10.12 7.70
N SER A 31 1.58 -10.27 7.48
CA SER A 31 1.07 -11.29 6.58
C SER A 31 -0.03 -10.80 5.65
N ALA A 32 -0.12 -11.48 4.51
CA ALA A 32 -1.14 -11.31 3.50
C ALA A 32 -1.72 -12.66 3.06
N ALA A 33 -3.04 -12.73 3.03
CA ALA A 33 -3.84 -13.90 2.62
C ALA A 33 -3.52 -15.22 3.35
N GLY A 34 -2.81 -15.16 4.49
CA GLY A 34 -2.48 -16.31 5.33
C GLY A 34 -1.34 -17.21 4.82
N TYR A 35 -0.71 -16.88 3.69
CA TYR A 35 0.41 -17.66 3.13
C TYR A 35 1.61 -16.82 2.69
N ILE A 36 1.48 -15.50 2.65
CA ILE A 36 2.62 -14.59 2.49
C ILE A 36 2.90 -13.98 3.85
N SER A 37 4.09 -14.17 4.40
CA SER A 37 4.52 -13.53 5.65
C SER A 37 5.93 -12.97 5.54
N SER A 38 6.20 -11.88 6.25
CA SER A 38 7.49 -11.18 6.30
C SER A 38 7.75 -10.65 7.70
N GLY A 39 9.03 -10.62 8.11
CA GLY A 39 9.42 -10.00 9.39
C GLY A 39 9.25 -8.49 9.42
N ASP A 40 9.21 -7.86 8.24
CA ASP A 40 9.03 -6.43 8.07
C ASP A 40 8.12 -6.10 6.87
N LEU A 41 7.70 -4.83 6.81
CA LEU A 41 6.77 -4.32 5.81
C LEU A 41 7.36 -4.33 4.40
N ASP A 42 8.65 -4.03 4.26
CA ASP A 42 9.31 -3.92 2.96
C ASP A 42 9.38 -5.30 2.28
N GLY A 43 9.77 -6.33 3.02
CA GLY A 43 9.73 -7.71 2.54
C GLY A 43 8.31 -8.24 2.27
N LEU A 44 7.28 -7.69 2.94
CA LEU A 44 5.89 -8.00 2.58
C LEU A 44 5.54 -7.36 1.23
N LEU A 45 5.91 -6.09 1.03
CA LEU A 45 5.64 -5.33 -0.19
C LEU A 45 6.28 -5.96 -1.42
N GLU A 46 7.53 -6.40 -1.31
CA GLU A 46 8.22 -7.10 -2.41
C GLU A 46 7.44 -8.35 -2.85
N ARG A 47 7.01 -9.17 -1.89
CA ARG A 47 6.26 -10.40 -2.16
C ARG A 47 4.86 -10.11 -2.70
N LEU A 48 4.18 -9.12 -2.16
CA LEU A 48 2.88 -8.67 -2.64
C LEU A 48 2.95 -8.14 -4.09
N THR A 49 4.00 -7.39 -4.42
CA THR A 49 4.20 -6.83 -5.76
C THR A 49 4.49 -7.93 -6.78
N ALA A 50 5.23 -8.96 -6.39
CA ALA A 50 5.43 -10.15 -7.21
C ALA A 50 4.11 -10.93 -7.43
N ALA A 51 3.26 -11.02 -6.40
CA ALA A 51 2.01 -11.78 -6.45
C ALA A 51 0.86 -11.05 -7.18
N ASP A 52 0.76 -9.73 -7.07
CA ASP A 52 -0.20 -8.90 -7.82
C ASP A 52 0.47 -7.65 -8.41
N PRO A 53 1.08 -7.75 -9.60
CA PRO A 53 1.67 -6.60 -10.29
C PRO A 53 0.66 -5.49 -10.62
N ARG A 54 -0.66 -5.75 -10.59
CA ARG A 54 -1.68 -4.72 -10.82
C ARG A 54 -1.79 -3.76 -9.64
N ALA A 55 -1.36 -4.17 -8.45
CA ALA A 55 -1.29 -3.29 -7.29
C ALA A 55 -0.29 -2.14 -7.49
N ALA A 56 0.87 -2.41 -8.10
CA ALA A 56 1.82 -1.36 -8.48
C ALA A 56 1.18 -0.34 -9.43
N ARG A 57 0.37 -0.79 -10.40
CA ARG A 57 -0.38 0.10 -11.29
C ARG A 57 -1.43 0.93 -10.55
N ARG A 58 -2.07 0.38 -9.51
CA ARG A 58 -2.98 1.15 -8.63
C ARG A 58 -2.20 2.22 -7.86
N ALA A 59 -1.04 1.88 -7.32
CA ALA A 59 -0.19 2.83 -6.60
C ALA A 59 0.24 4.01 -7.49
N VAL A 60 0.72 3.73 -8.70
CA VAL A 60 1.08 4.77 -9.68
C VAL A 60 -0.12 5.67 -9.97
N ARG A 61 -1.30 5.11 -10.25
CA ARG A 61 -2.51 5.91 -10.51
C ARG A 61 -2.89 6.82 -9.34
N LEU A 62 -2.73 6.36 -8.11
CA LEU A 62 -3.02 7.18 -6.93
C LEU A 62 -2.05 8.35 -6.81
N LEU A 63 -0.75 8.07 -6.95
CA LEU A 63 0.27 9.10 -6.84
C LEU A 63 0.11 10.16 -7.95
N SER A 64 -0.19 9.73 -9.18
CA SER A 64 -0.48 10.64 -10.29
C SER A 64 -1.80 11.41 -10.13
N ALA A 65 -2.79 10.88 -9.40
CA ALA A 65 -4.03 11.59 -9.11
C ALA A 65 -3.90 12.62 -7.97
N CYS A 66 -2.86 12.50 -7.15
CA CYS A 66 -2.51 13.50 -6.13
C CYS A 66 -1.73 14.69 -6.69
N GLU A 67 -1.18 14.61 -7.91
CA GLU A 67 -0.75 15.78 -8.67
C GLU A 67 -1.99 16.54 -9.16
N VAL A 68 -2.57 17.35 -8.27
CA VAL A 68 -3.58 18.34 -8.62
C VAL A 68 -2.95 19.31 -9.63
N ARG A 69 -3.54 19.39 -10.84
CA ARG A 69 -3.22 20.41 -11.84
C ARG A 69 -3.26 21.79 -11.18
N PRO A 70 -2.27 22.67 -11.40
CA PRO A 70 -2.44 24.07 -11.06
C PRO A 70 -3.72 24.54 -11.74
N ASP A 71 -4.56 25.20 -10.94
CA ASP A 71 -5.81 25.80 -11.36
C ASP A 71 -5.50 26.76 -12.52
N ASP A 72 -5.79 26.33 -13.76
CA ASP A 72 -5.75 27.19 -14.95
C ASP A 72 -7.03 28.08 -15.01
N ASP A 73 -7.62 28.38 -13.85
CA ASP A 73 -8.76 29.29 -13.69
C ASP A 73 -8.29 30.75 -13.66
N ASN A 74 -7.45 31.13 -14.63
CA ASN A 74 -7.26 32.54 -14.93
C ASN A 74 -7.16 32.75 -16.45
N ASP A 75 -8.33 32.82 -17.08
CA ASP A 75 -8.57 33.66 -18.26
C ASP A 75 -10.07 34.02 -18.30
N PRO A 76 -10.49 35.23 -18.73
CA PRO A 76 -9.74 36.22 -19.51
C PRO A 76 -9.51 37.59 -18.85
#